data_AF-A0A968HDS5-F1
#
_entry.id   AF-A0A968HDS5-F1
#
_cell.length_a   1.000
_cell.length_b   1.000
_cell.length_c   1.000
_cell.angle_alpha   90.00
_cell.angle_beta   90.00
_cell.angle_gamma   90.00
#
_symmetry.space_group_name_H-M   'P 1'
#
loop_
_entity.id
_entity.type
_entity.pdbx_description
1 polymer ?
#
loop_
_entity_poly.entity_id
_entity_poly.type
_entity_poly.pdbx_seq_one_letter_code
_entity_poly.pdbx_strand_id
1 'polypeptide(L)' 'MPSRIRSLPPDVVRAIAAGEVIDSVAAAVRELAENALDAGARRIVVSLWLDRWQVRIADDGEGMDLDDLR' A
#
# COMPACT_ATOMS: atom_id res chain seq x y z
N MET A 1 12.28 7.34 -38.05
CA MET A 1 11.26 6.27 -38.01
C MET A 1 10.58 6.35 -36.65
N PRO A 2 9.28 6.68 -36.55
CA PRO A 2 8.63 6.67 -35.25
C PRO A 2 8.61 5.23 -34.73
N SER A 3 9.00 5.02 -33.48
CA SER A 3 8.98 3.70 -32.85
C SER A 3 7.55 3.17 -32.84
N ARG A 4 7.34 1.93 -33.34
CA ARG A 4 6.05 1.22 -33.20
C ARG A 4 5.63 1.24 -31.73
N ILE A 5 4.35 1.54 -31.47
CA ILE A 5 3.75 1.41 -30.14
C ILE A 5 3.92 -0.04 -29.67
N ARG A 6 4.41 -0.22 -28.45
CA ARG A 6 4.59 -1.52 -27.80
C ARG A 6 4.01 -1.45 -26.40
N SER A 7 3.42 -2.56 -25.96
CA SER A 7 3.01 -2.71 -24.56
C SER A 7 4.22 -2.58 -23.65
N LEU A 8 4.01 -1.92 -22.52
CA LEU A 8 5.04 -1.82 -21.48
C LEU A 8 5.26 -3.18 -20.81
N PRO A 9 6.49 -3.47 -20.36
CA PRO A 9 6.75 -4.60 -19.47
C PRO A 9 5.89 -4.56 -18.19
N PRO A 10 5.43 -5.70 -17.65
CA PRO A 10 4.55 -5.73 -16.49
C PRO A 10 5.09 -5.04 -15.22
N ASP A 11 6.40 -5.08 -15.02
CA ASP A 11 7.10 -4.39 -13.93
C ASP A 11 7.03 -2.86 -14.07
N VAL A 12 7.15 -2.34 -15.29
CA VAL A 12 6.99 -0.90 -15.57
C VAL A 12 5.56 -0.47 -15.32
N VAL A 13 4.57 -1.29 -15.73
CA VAL A 13 3.15 -1.02 -15.44
C VAL A 13 2.91 -0.98 -13.93
N ARG A 14 3.44 -1.95 -13.16
CA ARG A 14 3.32 -1.97 -11.70
C ARG A 14 3.98 -0.77 -11.04
N ALA A 15 5.15 -0.35 -11.53
CA ALA A 15 5.85 0.82 -10.97
C ALA A 15 5.08 2.13 -11.21
N ILE A 16 4.47 2.29 -12.39
CA ILE A 16 3.62 3.45 -12.70
C ILE A 16 2.40 3.47 -11.77
N ALA A 17 1.68 2.34 -11.67
CA ALA A 17 0.50 2.23 -10.81
C ALA A 17 0.85 2.48 -9.33
N ALA A 18 1.98 1.97 -8.84
CA ALA A 18 2.42 2.20 -7.47
C ALA A 18 2.71 3.68 -7.19
N GLY A 19 3.35 4.38 -8.13
CA GLY A 19 3.68 5.81 -7.99
C GLY A 19 2.49 6.76 -8.08
N GLU A 20 1.38 6.33 -8.71
CA GLU A 20 0.14 7.12 -8.76
C GLU A 20 -0.73 6.93 -7.51
N VAL A 21 -0.60 5.79 -6.82
CA VAL A 21 -1.46 5.44 -5.67
C VAL A 21 -0.77 5.77 -4.33
N ILE A 22 0.53 5.48 -4.19
CA ILE A 22 1.30 5.74 -2.96
C ILE A 22 2.50 6.63 -3.33
N ASP A 23 2.31 7.94 -3.25
CA ASP A 23 3.34 8.93 -3.58
C ASP A 23 4.21 9.34 -2.38
N SER A 24 3.81 8.96 -1.16
CA SER A 24 4.38 9.44 0.08
C SER A 24 4.16 8.46 1.23
N VAL A 25 4.99 8.58 2.28
CA VAL A 25 4.80 7.83 3.54
C VAL A 25 3.44 8.15 4.16
N ALA A 26 2.97 9.39 4.02
CA ALA A 26 1.65 9.79 4.49
C ALA A 26 0.52 9.08 3.73
N ALA A 27 0.63 8.94 2.40
CA ALA A 27 -0.32 8.16 1.61
C ALA A 27 -0.35 6.69 2.03
N ALA A 28 0.82 6.09 2.25
CA ALA A 28 0.91 4.72 2.77
C ALA A 28 0.24 4.55 4.14
N VAL A 29 0.45 5.50 5.06
CA VAL A 29 -0.23 5.49 6.36
C VAL A 29 -1.74 5.64 6.21
N ARG A 30 -2.20 6.52 5.33
CA ARG A 30 -3.63 6.75 5.08
C ARG A 30 -4.32 5.48 4.59
N GLU A 31 -3.80 4.87 3.53
CA GLU A 31 -4.40 3.65 2.94
C GLU A 31 -4.42 2.48 3.92
N LEU A 32 -3.33 2.25 4.66
CA LEU A 32 -3.28 1.19 5.66
C LEU A 32 -4.23 1.46 6.86
N ALA A 33 -4.43 2.72 7.23
CA ALA A 33 -5.37 3.09 8.29
C ALA A 33 -6.83 2.98 7.82
N GLU A 34 -7.12 3.35 6.57
CA GLU A 34 -8.43 3.15 5.94
C GLU A 34 -8.80 1.66 5.93
N ASN A 35 -7.87 0.78 5.53
CA ASN A 35 -8.09 -0.67 5.59
C ASN A 35 -8.43 -1.17 7.02
N ALA A 36 -7.75 -0.66 8.04
CA ALA A 36 -8.05 -1.02 9.42
C ALA A 36 -9.43 -0.52 9.88
N LEU A 37 -9.86 0.66 9.41
CA LEU A 37 -11.20 1.19 9.67
C LEU A 37 -12.29 0.38 8.97
N ASP A 38 -12.05 -0.01 7.71
CA ASP A 38 -12.95 -0.88 6.95
C ASP A 38 -13.10 -2.25 7.62
N ALA A 39 -12.02 -2.77 8.21
CA ALA A 39 -12.02 -3.99 9.04
C ALA A 39 -12.68 -3.80 10.43
N GLY A 40 -13.28 -2.63 10.71
CA GLY A 40 -14.00 -2.36 11.95
C GLY A 40 -13.12 -2.18 13.19
N ALA A 41 -11.83 -1.87 13.03
CA ALA A 41 -10.92 -1.69 14.16
C ALA A 41 -11.38 -0.54 15.07
N ARG A 42 -11.22 -0.74 16.38
CA ARG A 42 -11.49 0.29 17.41
C ARG A 42 -10.22 0.90 17.96
N ARG A 43 -9.09 0.21 17.77
CA ARG A 43 -7.76 0.65 18.15
C ARG A 43 -6.79 0.42 17.01
N ILE A 44 -6.17 1.49 16.55
CA ILE A 44 -5.14 1.47 15.52
C ILE A 44 -3.88 2.10 16.11
N VAL A 45 -2.75 1.39 16.00
CA VAL A 45 -1.44 1.84 16.46
C VAL A 45 -0.55 2.07 15.25
N VAL A 46 -0.10 3.32 15.07
CA VAL A 46 0.82 3.71 13.99
C VAL A 46 2.22 3.88 14.56
N SER A 47 3.21 3.20 13.98
CA SER A 47 4.63 3.34 14.32
C SER A 47 5.43 3.74 13.08
N LEU A 48 6.28 4.76 13.22
CA LEU A 48 7.07 5.33 12.13
C LEU A 48 8.55 5.34 12.48
N TRP A 49 9.38 4.86 11.56
CA TRP A 49 10.83 4.97 11.59
C TRP A 49 11.30 5.66 10.32
N LEU A 50 11.39 6.99 10.35
CA LEU A 50 11.72 7.82 9.19
C LEU A 50 13.16 7.61 8.70
N ASP A 51 14.07 7.26 9.61
CA ASP A 51 15.46 6.91 9.29
C ASP A 51 15.57 5.59 8.51
N ARG A 52 14.58 4.71 8.63
CA ARG A 52 14.51 3.40 7.98
C ARG A 52 13.48 3.29 6.87
N TRP A 53 12.77 4.39 6.58
CA TRP A 53 11.64 4.40 5.65
C TRP A 53 10.61 3.29 5.95
N GLN A 54 10.37 3.04 7.24
CA GLN A 54 9.52 1.95 7.69
C GLN A 54 8.26 2.49 8.37
N VAL A 55 7.13 1.93 7.99
CA VAL A 55 5.81 2.15 8.59
C VAL A 55 5.29 0.82 9.12
N ARG A 56 4.67 0.84 10.30
CA ARG A 56 3.89 -0.29 10.82
C ARG A 56 2.54 0.23 11.30
N ILE A 57 1.48 -0.43 10.87
CA ILE A 57 0.13 -0.27 11.41
C ILE A 57 -0.26 -1.60 12.07
N ALA A 58 -0.80 -1.51 13.28
CA ALA A 58 -1.37 -2.65 13.99
C ALA A 58 -2.76 -2.27 14.49
N ASP A 59 -3.75 -3.07 14.15
CA ASP A 59 -5.15 -2.85 14.49
C ASP A 59 -5.74 -4.05 15.25
N ASP A 60 -6.97 -3.89 15.72
CA ASP A 60 -7.79 -4.92 16.34
C ASP A 60 -9.08 -5.22 15.55
N GLY A 61 -9.02 -5.04 14.23
CA GLY A 61 -10.11 -5.34 13.30
C GLY A 61 -10.33 -6.83 13.08
N GLU A 62 -11.19 -7.15 12.11
CA GLU A 62 -11.57 -8.53 11.79
C GLU A 62 -10.43 -9.41 11.23
N GLY A 63 -9.33 -8.77 10.79
CA GLY A 63 -8.17 -9.46 10.22
C GLY A 63 -8.38 -9.83 8.76
N MET A 64 -7.58 -10.79 8.28
CA MET A 64 -7.65 -11.31 6.91
C MET A 64 -7.62 -12.83 6.98
N ASP A 65 -8.43 -13.49 6.15
CA ASP A 65 -8.41 -14.95 6.06
C ASP A 65 -7.06 -15.42 5.50
N LEU A 66 -6.60 -16.58 6.00
CA LEU A 66 -5.29 -17.13 5.60
C LEU A 66 -5.19 -17.41 4.09
N ASP A 67 -6.32 -17.71 3.45
CA ASP A 67 -6.37 -18.00 2.01
C ASP A 67 -6.19 -16.73 1.13
N ASP A 68 -6.45 -15.53 1.70
CA ASP A 68 -6.25 -14.24 1.04
C ASP A 68 -4.82 -13.69 1.22
N LEU A 69 -4.05 -14.24 2.16
CA LEU A 69 -2.62 -13.98 2.37
C LEU A 69 -1.78 -14.67 1.28
N ARG A 70 -1.72 -14.08 0.09
CA ARG A 70 -0.87 -14.53 -1.03
C ARG A 70 0.42 -13.74 -1.20
#